data_AF-A0A537LQ58-F1
#
_entry.id   AF-A0A537LQ58-F1
#
_cell.length_a   1.000
_cell.length_b   1.000
_cell.length_c   1.000
_cell.angle_alpha   90.00
_cell.angle_beta   90.00
_cell.angle_gamma   90.00
#
_symmetry.space_group_name_H-M   'P 1'
#
loop_
_entity.id
_entity.type
_entity.pdbx_description
1 polymer ?
#
loop_
_entity_poly.entity_id
_entity_poly.type
_entity_poly.pdbx_seq_one_letter_code
_entity_poly.pdbx_strand_id
1 'polypeptide(L)'
;MRKVVIGAAALASLVVLGIGSPVGAWNRGVVDVLAVLPEVSPGAPSSVEGLTVGPDDNIYVPSFGFNSRGAITGNAALFVFRPDGHLVRQVRIAHSSPHMLGLAFNPVTGDLLICDF
;
A
#
# COMPACT_ATOMS: atom_id res chain seq x y z
N MET A 1 12.67 -0.62 -58.85
CA MET A 1 13.50 -0.91 -57.64
C MET A 1 13.10 -0.04 -56.43
N ARG A 2 13.03 1.30 -56.55
CA ARG A 2 12.66 2.21 -55.44
C ARG A 2 11.33 1.91 -54.72
N LYS A 3 10.29 1.48 -55.44
CA LYS A 3 8.98 1.11 -54.87
C LYS A 3 9.01 -0.18 -54.02
N VAL A 4 9.89 -1.12 -54.35
CA VAL A 4 10.06 -2.39 -53.61
C VAL A 4 10.78 -2.14 -52.28
N VAL A 5 11.75 -1.23 -52.27
CA VAL A 5 12.49 -0.83 -51.06
C VAL A 5 11.56 -0.13 -50.05
N ILE A 6 10.64 0.72 -50.52
CA ILE A 6 9.66 1.40 -49.66
C ILE A 6 8.65 0.41 -49.07
N GLY A 7 8.17 -0.55 -49.87
CA GLY A 7 7.28 -1.61 -49.39
C GLY A 7 7.92 -2.53 -48.35
N ALA A 8 9.20 -2.89 -48.55
CA ALA A 8 9.96 -3.68 -47.59
C ALA A 8 10.21 -2.92 -46.28
N ALA A 9 10.51 -1.62 -46.34
CA ALA A 9 10.69 -0.79 -45.16
C ALA A 9 9.39 -0.63 -44.35
N ALA A 10 8.26 -0.43 -45.02
CA ALA A 10 6.95 -0.35 -44.36
C ALA A 10 6.56 -1.67 -43.67
N LEU A 11 6.85 -2.81 -44.31
CA LEU A 11 6.57 -4.13 -43.74
C LEU A 11 7.47 -4.43 -42.53
N ALA A 12 8.76 -4.06 -42.60
CA ALA A 12 9.70 -4.20 -41.48
C ALA A 12 9.26 -3.37 -40.26
N SER A 13 8.79 -2.13 -40.49
CA SER A 13 8.26 -1.28 -39.42
C SER A 13 6.99 -1.84 -38.77
N LEU A 14 6.11 -2.50 -39.54
CA LEU A 14 4.93 -3.19 -38.99
C LEU A 14 5.31 -4.39 -38.10
N VAL A 15 6.34 -5.13 -38.49
CA VAL A 15 6.82 -6.29 -37.71
C VAL A 15 7.42 -5.85 -36.38
N VAL A 16 8.18 -4.75 -36.36
CA VAL A 16 8.77 -4.20 -35.12
C VAL A 16 7.70 -3.67 -34.15
N LEU A 17 6.59 -3.13 -34.67
CA LEU A 17 5.47 -2.68 -33.83
C LEU A 17 4.58 -3.84 -33.33
N GLY A 18 4.58 -4.98 -34.01
CA GLY A 18 3.78 -6.16 -33.65
C GLY A 18 4.40 -7.06 -32.57
N ILE A 19 5.69 -6.91 -32.28
CA ILE A 19 6.42 -7.70 -31.25
C ILE A 19 6.44 -7.01 -29.88
N GLY A 20 5.46 -6.14 -29.60
CA GLY A 20 5.27 -5.60 -28.26
C GLY A 20 5.16 -6.76 -27.27
N SER A 21 6.26 -7.03 -26.57
CA SER A 21 6.23 -7.94 -25.41
C SER A 21 5.13 -7.39 -24.49
N PRO A 22 4.28 -8.23 -23.89
CA PRO A 22 3.40 -7.73 -22.86
C PRO A 22 4.30 -6.98 -21.87
N VAL A 23 4.16 -5.66 -21.80
CA VAL A 23 4.79 -4.86 -20.75
C VAL A 23 4.32 -5.57 -19.50
N GLY A 24 5.23 -6.31 -18.85
CA GLY A 24 4.85 -7.34 -17.90
C GLY A 24 3.85 -6.76 -16.93
N ALA A 25 2.57 -7.09 -17.11
CA ALA A 25 1.57 -6.81 -16.10
C ALA A 25 2.16 -7.45 -14.85
N TRP A 26 2.31 -6.66 -13.78
CA TRP A 26 3.06 -7.08 -12.61
C TRP A 26 2.53 -8.46 -12.20
N ASN A 27 3.33 -9.50 -12.40
CA ASN A 27 2.99 -10.81 -11.88
C ASN A 27 3.15 -10.67 -10.36
N ARG A 28 2.08 -10.28 -9.68
CA ARG A 28 2.04 -10.11 -8.22
C ARG A 28 2.12 -11.46 -7.50
N GLY A 29 2.19 -12.58 -8.24
CA GLY A 29 2.18 -13.92 -7.70
C GLY A 29 0.84 -14.26 -7.06
N VAL A 30 0.86 -15.33 -6.27
CA VAL A 30 -0.22 -15.62 -5.31
C VAL A 30 -0.03 -14.69 -4.12
N VAL A 31 -1.13 -14.09 -3.68
CA VAL A 31 -1.16 -13.23 -2.48
C VAL A 31 -2.08 -13.86 -1.45
N ASP A 32 -1.69 -13.77 -0.19
CA ASP A 32 -2.48 -14.20 0.95
C ASP A 32 -2.79 -13.02 1.87
N VAL A 33 -3.83 -13.16 2.68
CA VAL A 33 -4.16 -12.18 3.73
C VAL A 33 -3.17 -12.34 4.87
N LEU A 34 -2.36 -11.32 5.11
CA LEU A 34 -1.43 -11.31 6.24
C LEU A 34 -2.15 -11.14 7.59
N ALA A 35 -2.98 -10.10 7.70
CA ALA A 35 -3.70 -9.78 8.91
C ALA A 35 -4.99 -9.00 8.61
N VAL A 36 -5.96 -9.09 9.53
CA VAL A 36 -7.13 -8.23 9.58
C VAL A 36 -6.97 -7.28 10.76
N LEU A 37 -7.18 -5.98 10.53
CA LEU A 37 -7.05 -4.98 11.60
C LEU A 37 -8.05 -5.28 12.73
N PRO A 38 -7.61 -5.26 14.00
CA PRO A 38 -8.51 -5.23 15.14
C PRO A 38 -9.39 -3.96 15.12
N GLU A 39 -10.47 -3.99 15.90
CA GLU A 39 -11.31 -2.81 16.08
C GLU A 39 -10.56 -1.73 16.88
N VAL A 40 -10.77 -0.45 16.52
CA VAL A 40 -10.15 0.68 17.23
C VAL A 40 -10.81 0.95 18.59
N SER A 41 -12.07 0.53 18.71
CA SER A 41 -12.89 0.42 19.92
C SER A 41 -13.99 -0.64 19.70
N PRO A 42 -14.63 -1.19 20.75
CA PRO A 42 -15.64 -2.23 20.58
C PRO A 42 -16.76 -1.82 19.61
N GLY A 43 -16.95 -2.61 18.55
CA GLY A 43 -17.93 -2.37 17.49
C GLY A 43 -17.53 -1.30 16.47
N ALA A 44 -16.28 -0.83 16.49
CA ALA A 44 -15.74 0.15 15.54
C ALA A 44 -14.57 -0.44 14.74
N PRO A 45 -14.84 -1.34 13.77
CA PRO A 45 -13.84 -1.71 12.79
C PRO A 45 -13.45 -0.48 11.98
N SER A 46 -12.19 -0.38 11.57
CA SER A 46 -11.69 0.72 10.75
C SER A 46 -10.94 0.18 9.53
N SER A 47 -10.97 0.92 8.43
CA SER A 47 -10.15 0.67 7.25
C SER A 47 -8.69 1.03 7.48
N VAL A 48 -7.84 0.60 6.55
CA VAL A 48 -6.43 0.94 6.44
C VAL A 48 -6.19 1.71 5.15
N GLU A 49 -5.25 2.66 5.18
CA GLU A 49 -4.76 3.35 3.97
C GLU A 49 -3.26 3.13 3.80
N GLY A 50 -2.46 3.42 4.83
CA GLY A 50 -1.01 3.24 4.82
C GLY A 50 -0.51 2.00 5.57
N LEU A 51 0.72 1.58 5.26
CA LEU A 51 1.53 0.70 6.09
C LEU A 51 3.01 1.01 5.89
N THR A 52 3.85 0.68 6.87
CA THR A 52 5.32 0.68 6.70
C THR A 52 5.96 -0.48 7.44
N VAL A 53 7.15 -0.88 7.02
CA VAL A 53 7.98 -1.84 7.75
C VAL A 53 8.96 -1.06 8.60
N GLY A 54 9.00 -1.36 9.90
CA GLY A 54 9.92 -0.74 10.83
C GLY A 54 11.34 -1.33 10.78
N PRO A 55 12.30 -0.69 11.45
CA PRO A 55 13.67 -1.20 11.59
C PRO A 55 13.76 -2.50 12.42
N ASP A 56 12.67 -2.91 13.05
CA ASP A 56 12.52 -4.14 13.83
C ASP A 56 11.79 -5.26 13.05
N ASP A 57 11.67 -5.11 11.73
CA ASP A 57 10.93 -5.96 10.79
C ASP A 57 9.42 -6.06 11.07
N ASN A 58 8.88 -5.34 12.06
CA ASN A 58 7.45 -5.30 12.30
C ASN A 58 6.75 -4.40 11.29
N ILE A 59 5.47 -4.68 11.05
CA ILE A 59 4.62 -3.97 10.11
C ILE A 59 3.71 -3.04 10.91
N TYR A 60 3.83 -1.75 10.62
CA TYR A 60 3.12 -0.67 11.29
C TYR A 60 1.99 -0.18 10.41
N VAL A 61 0.78 -0.16 10.96
CA VAL A 61 -0.44 0.12 10.20
C VAL A 61 -1.35 1.04 11.02
N PRO A 62 -1.66 2.25 10.57
CA PRO A 62 -2.58 3.13 11.27
C PRO A 62 -4.03 2.90 10.78
N SER A 63 -4.99 3.23 11.62
CA SER A 63 -6.40 3.27 11.23
C SER A 63 -6.72 4.50 10.38
N PHE A 64 -7.55 4.35 9.35
CA PHE A 64 -8.00 5.46 8.49
C PHE A 64 -9.37 6.04 8.89
N GLY A 65 -10.02 5.52 9.93
CA GLY A 65 -11.20 6.15 10.51
C GLY A 65 -12.45 6.08 9.64
N PHE A 66 -12.54 5.15 8.69
CA PHE A 66 -13.76 4.83 7.96
C PHE A 66 -14.12 3.36 8.11
N ASN A 67 -15.42 3.05 7.99
CA ASN A 67 -15.91 1.68 7.82
C ASN A 67 -17.13 1.67 6.89
N SER A 68 -17.79 0.51 6.79
CA SER A 68 -18.97 0.33 5.94
C SER A 68 -20.16 1.22 6.31
N ARG A 69 -20.15 1.86 7.49
CA ARG A 69 -21.19 2.79 7.97
C ARG A 69 -20.81 4.26 7.84
N GLY A 70 -19.57 4.57 7.41
CA GLY A 70 -19.07 5.93 7.24
C GLY A 70 -17.86 6.25 8.13
N ALA A 71 -17.68 7.54 8.42
CA ALA A 71 -16.57 8.03 9.24
C ALA A 71 -16.73 7.64 10.73
N ILE A 72 -15.61 7.35 11.37
CA ILE A 72 -15.48 6.98 12.78
C ILE A 72 -14.80 8.15 13.50
N THR A 73 -15.23 8.45 14.72
CA THR A 73 -14.68 9.54 15.53
C THR A 73 -13.67 9.06 16.55
N GLY A 74 -12.91 10.02 17.11
CA GLY A 74 -11.87 9.78 18.09
C GLY A 74 -10.49 9.64 17.45
N ASN A 75 -9.49 9.39 18.29
CA ASN A 75 -8.11 9.30 17.83
C ASN A 75 -7.86 8.00 17.07
N ALA A 76 -6.97 8.05 16.08
CA ALA A 76 -6.51 6.88 15.34
C ALA A 76 -5.74 5.91 16.23
N ALA A 77 -5.75 4.63 15.84
CA ALA A 77 -4.91 3.60 16.44
C ALA A 77 -3.78 3.21 15.48
N LEU A 78 -2.60 2.97 16.03
CA LEU A 78 -1.48 2.31 15.37
C LEU A 78 -1.44 0.85 15.80
N PHE A 79 -1.50 -0.05 14.82
CA PHE A 79 -1.34 -1.49 14.99
C PHE A 79 0.08 -1.88 14.56
N VAL A 80 0.69 -2.78 15.32
CA VAL A 80 2.01 -3.33 15.05
C VAL A 80 1.88 -4.84 14.94
N PHE A 81 2.21 -5.38 13.77
CA PHE A 81 2.18 -6.82 13.47
C PHE A 81 3.59 -7.35 13.28
N ARG A 82 3.83 -8.60 13.67
CA ARG A 82 5.01 -9.35 13.24
C ARG A 82 4.91 -9.68 11.73
N PRO A 83 6.03 -10.04 11.08
CA PRO A 83 6.03 -10.53 9.69
C PRO A 83 5.10 -11.71 9.41
N ASP A 84 4.72 -12.48 10.44
CA ASP A 84 3.78 -13.59 10.35
C ASP A 84 2.30 -13.18 10.50
N GLY A 85 2.02 -11.88 10.66
CA GLY A 85 0.66 -11.33 10.81
C GLY A 85 0.14 -11.28 12.25
N HIS A 86 0.90 -11.72 13.25
CA HIS A 86 0.47 -11.64 14.65
C HIS A 86 0.55 -10.21 15.21
N LEU A 87 -0.56 -9.74 15.79
CA LEU A 87 -0.61 -8.45 16.49
C LEU A 87 0.31 -8.47 17.73
N VAL A 88 1.22 -7.51 17.79
CA VAL A 88 2.15 -7.29 18.92
C VAL A 88 1.68 -6.13 19.78
N ARG A 89 1.17 -5.08 19.14
CA ARG A 89 0.82 -3.84 19.82
C ARG A 89 -0.35 -3.15 19.13
N GLN A 90 -1.19 -2.51 19.94
CA GLN A 90 -2.17 -1.53 19.51
C GLN A 90 -2.02 -0.29 20.40
N VAL A 91 -1.82 0.86 19.79
CA VAL A 91 -1.56 2.13 20.50
C VAL A 91 -2.50 3.20 19.97
N ARG A 92 -3.15 3.95 20.86
CA ARG A 92 -3.91 5.14 20.46
C ARG A 92 -2.95 6.30 20.23
N ILE A 93 -3.02 6.95 19.07
CA ILE A 93 -2.18 8.10 18.75
C ILE A 93 -2.79 9.33 19.42
N ALA A 94 -2.11 9.87 20.43
CA ALA A 94 -2.62 11.04 21.15
C ALA A 94 -2.72 12.26 20.22
N HIS A 95 -3.79 13.04 20.38
CA HIS A 95 -4.08 14.26 19.62
C HIS A 95 -4.16 14.12 18.09
N SER A 96 -4.32 12.91 17.54
CA SER A 96 -4.51 12.71 16.10
C SER A 96 -5.95 12.90 15.64
N SER A 97 -6.15 13.13 14.34
CA SER A 97 -7.44 12.85 13.71
C SER A 97 -7.72 11.33 13.67
N PRO A 98 -8.94 10.89 13.31
CA PRO A 98 -9.21 9.48 13.03
C PRO A 98 -8.64 8.98 11.68
N HIS A 99 -8.15 9.87 10.81
CA HIS A 99 -7.93 9.62 9.38
C HIS A 99 -6.44 9.59 9.00
N MET A 100 -5.74 8.54 9.39
CA MET A 100 -4.31 8.43 9.08
C MET A 100 -4.06 7.83 7.70
N LEU A 101 -3.13 8.43 6.97
CA LEU A 101 -2.71 7.98 5.65
C LEU A 101 -1.39 7.18 5.75
N GLY A 102 -0.44 7.50 4.86
CA GLY A 102 0.91 6.95 4.87
C GLY A 102 1.71 7.28 6.13
N LEU A 103 2.66 6.40 6.40
CA LEU A 103 3.61 6.49 7.49
C LEU A 103 4.98 5.96 7.05
N ALA A 104 6.04 6.50 7.64
CA ALA A 104 7.41 6.05 7.36
C ALA A 104 8.31 6.36 8.55
N PHE A 105 9.30 5.49 8.77
CA PHE A 105 10.36 5.78 9.73
C PHE A 105 11.37 6.75 9.12
N ASN A 106 11.72 7.80 9.86
CA ASN A 106 12.84 8.65 9.53
C ASN A 106 14.14 7.83 9.63
N PRO A 107 14.95 7.71 8.56
CA PRO A 107 16.13 6.84 8.55
C PRO A 107 17.29 7.36 9.42
N VAL A 108 17.23 8.61 9.89
CA VAL A 108 18.27 9.23 10.72
C VAL A 108 17.87 9.18 12.20
N THR A 109 16.65 9.58 12.53
CA THR A 109 16.21 9.68 13.93
C THR A 109 15.50 8.43 14.43
N GLY A 110 14.98 7.60 13.52
CA GLY A 110 14.13 6.46 13.87
C GLY A 110 12.71 6.86 14.31
N ASP A 111 12.33 8.13 14.20
CA ASP A 111 10.97 8.58 14.51
C ASP A 111 9.99 8.06 13.46
N LEU A 112 8.81 7.62 13.91
CA LEU A 112 7.71 7.29 13.01
C LEU A 112 6.98 8.57 12.60
N LEU A 113 7.07 8.94 11.33
CA LEU A 113 6.33 10.05 10.73
C LEU A 113 5.00 9.52 10.18
N ILE A 114 3.90 10.20 10.50
CA ILE A 114 2.54 9.81 10.11
C ILE A 114 1.85 11.00 9.46
N CYS A 115 1.22 10.78 8.31
CA CYS A 115 0.37 11.78 7.67
C CYS A 115 -1.02 11.80 8.32
N ASP A 116 -1.30 12.88 9.05
CA ASP A 116 -2.58 13.16 9.71
C ASP A 116 -3.41 14.15 8.86
N PHE A 117 -4.66 13.79 8.54
CA PHE A 117 -5.60 14.55 7.69
C PHE A 117 -6.81 15.06 8.47
#